data_AF-A0A7X7PGI6-F1
#
_entry.id   AF-A0A7X7PGI6-F1
#
_cell.length_a   1.000
_cell.length_b   1.000
_cell.length_c   1.000
_cell.angle_alpha   90.00
_cell.angle_beta   90.00
_cell.angle_gamma   90.00
#
_symmetry.space_group_name_H-M   'P 1'
#
loop_
_entity.id
_entity.type
_entity.pdbx_description
1 polymer ?
#
loop_
_entity_poly.entity_id
_entity_poly.type
_entity_poly.pdbx_seq_one_letter_code
_entity_poly.pdbx_strand_id
1 'polypeptide(L)'
;SWGPDGRIFFPAQMRRNNENVTALKSVTRDGLDERTHLYIPDADEAVASPNGRWVAFQAGDNVYVTALPWNGTGSDAMTVDKRRGRFPVKTLSRAGGLFPRWRDSVTVEFGSGQRYYTYRVDREVGDTTTITLTVPRRTPQGTIALTNARIITLGADSVIERGTVLVQGARIACVGTCDFASADTVVDLSGRTIVPGFIDMHAHHYREHRGHRPLRDYEVAMYLAYGVTTNLDNSMWSQNIFPTAELIEAGRMIGPRTFSTGDPLYSGDAARQNELTSREQAANDIDRLQSWGAVSLKQYQQPKRTQRQWVSDVAREKGIMVTAESGDIFYNLSMVMDGQTGFEHPFSEIPLYGDLAKFLGRAGFYYSPTLVVAGPGPWNIEYWFAESDVWRDPKQRLWMPWRMNAGHLRRRTLRPDTDYSFPLLAQGLADVIAEGGYGAIGGHGEHHGLASHWEIWMGATALGNYGALEVASLHGARFLGAHQDLGSIEVGKLADLLVLERNPLEDIRATADIEMVMKGGVLYDGMTLDEYWPQRRPFGARPWLDEDALRNDDRPLR
;
A
#
# COMPACT_ATOMS: atom_id res chain seq x y z
N SER A 1 -15.70 -15.88 -21.98
CA SER A 1 -15.41 -15.83 -23.42
C SER A 1 -16.54 -16.51 -24.19
N TRP A 2 -16.64 -16.27 -25.50
CA TRP A 2 -17.52 -17.03 -26.38
C TRP A 2 -16.80 -18.29 -26.83
N GLY A 3 -17.45 -19.45 -26.70
CA GLY A 3 -16.91 -20.72 -27.17
C GLY A 3 -17.76 -21.33 -28.29
N PRO A 4 -17.47 -22.59 -28.66
CA PRO A 4 -18.20 -23.33 -29.67
C PRO A 4 -19.70 -23.36 -29.42
N ASP A 5 -20.46 -23.49 -30.49
CA ASP A 5 -21.93 -23.57 -30.49
C ASP A 5 -22.62 -22.38 -29.80
N GLY A 6 -21.91 -21.24 -29.72
CA GLY A 6 -22.42 -20.01 -29.12
C GLY A 6 -22.51 -20.03 -27.60
N ARG A 7 -21.91 -21.01 -26.92
CA ARG A 7 -21.88 -21.09 -25.45
C ARG A 7 -21.08 -19.95 -24.83
N ILE A 8 -21.51 -19.51 -23.65
CA ILE A 8 -20.85 -18.47 -22.86
C ILE A 8 -20.02 -19.15 -21.79
N PHE A 9 -18.70 -18.99 -21.85
CA PHE A 9 -17.76 -19.50 -20.84
C PHE A 9 -17.46 -18.44 -19.79
N PHE A 10 -17.40 -18.85 -18.53
CA PHE A 10 -17.07 -17.98 -17.40
C PHE A 10 -16.36 -18.75 -16.28
N PRO A 11 -15.39 -18.12 -15.60
CA PRO A 11 -14.81 -18.68 -14.38
C PRO A 11 -15.77 -18.50 -13.20
N ALA A 12 -15.81 -19.49 -12.31
CA ALA A 12 -16.54 -19.44 -11.05
C ALA A 12 -15.61 -19.87 -9.91
N GLN A 13 -15.36 -18.95 -8.97
CA GLN A 13 -14.59 -19.22 -7.76
C GLN A 13 -15.42 -20.10 -6.80
N MET A 14 -14.81 -21.16 -6.28
CA MET A 14 -15.47 -22.06 -5.34
C MET A 14 -14.47 -22.78 -4.42
N ARG A 15 -14.96 -23.41 -3.35
CA ARG A 15 -14.16 -24.30 -2.50
C ARG A 15 -14.40 -25.77 -2.85
N ARG A 16 -13.32 -26.53 -2.98
CA ARG A 16 -13.36 -27.99 -3.20
C ARG A 16 -12.25 -28.64 -2.38
N ASN A 17 -12.58 -29.66 -1.58
CA ASN A 17 -11.61 -30.34 -0.70
C ASN A 17 -10.80 -29.37 0.20
N ASN A 18 -11.47 -28.33 0.73
CA ASN A 18 -10.87 -27.22 1.48
C ASN A 18 -9.92 -26.28 0.72
N GLU A 19 -9.69 -26.49 -0.56
CA GLU A 19 -8.87 -25.63 -1.43
C GLU A 19 -9.74 -24.64 -2.22
N ASN A 20 -9.17 -23.47 -2.54
CA ASN A 20 -9.78 -22.51 -3.45
C ASN A 20 -9.49 -22.93 -4.89
N VAL A 21 -10.55 -22.99 -5.69
CA VAL A 21 -10.48 -23.51 -7.06
C VAL A 21 -11.33 -22.64 -7.97
N THR A 22 -10.80 -22.33 -9.15
CA THR A 22 -11.59 -21.76 -10.25
C THR A 22 -12.16 -22.88 -11.10
N ALA A 23 -13.49 -22.97 -11.14
CA ALA A 23 -14.19 -23.81 -12.09
C ALA A 23 -14.42 -23.05 -13.40
N LEU A 24 -13.90 -23.56 -14.51
CA LEU A 24 -14.28 -23.05 -15.83
C LEU A 24 -15.63 -23.64 -16.21
N LYS A 25 -16.66 -22.80 -16.26
CA LYS A 25 -18.04 -23.18 -16.57
C LYS A 25 -18.49 -22.64 -17.91
N SER A 26 -19.58 -23.18 -18.43
CA SER A 26 -20.28 -22.62 -19.58
C SER A 26 -21.79 -22.82 -19.50
N VAL A 27 -22.54 -21.92 -20.12
CA VAL A 27 -24.00 -22.02 -20.34
C VAL A 27 -24.36 -21.81 -21.80
N THR A 28 -25.54 -22.22 -22.21
CA THR A 28 -26.15 -21.79 -23.48
C THR A 28 -26.52 -20.31 -23.42
N ARG A 29 -26.87 -19.70 -24.57
CA ARG A 29 -27.14 -18.24 -24.66
C ARG A 29 -28.33 -17.76 -23.82
N ASP A 30 -29.27 -18.66 -23.56
CA ASP A 30 -30.43 -18.46 -22.68
C ASP A 30 -30.08 -18.66 -21.19
N GLY A 31 -28.82 -18.96 -20.86
CA GLY A 31 -28.35 -19.17 -19.50
C GLY A 31 -28.60 -20.58 -18.95
N LEU A 32 -29.09 -21.51 -19.78
CA LEU A 32 -29.39 -22.89 -19.38
C LEU A 32 -28.19 -23.85 -19.61
N ASP A 33 -28.41 -25.14 -19.30
CA ASP A 33 -27.45 -26.24 -19.49
C ASP A 33 -26.05 -25.88 -18.94
N GLU A 34 -25.96 -25.50 -17.66
CA GLU A 34 -24.66 -25.21 -17.05
C GLU A 34 -23.77 -26.45 -17.05
N ARG A 35 -22.54 -26.29 -17.55
CA ARG A 35 -21.51 -27.33 -17.55
C ARG A 35 -20.23 -26.82 -16.93
N THR A 36 -19.70 -27.54 -15.96
CA THR A 36 -18.32 -27.38 -15.50
C THR A 36 -17.39 -28.18 -16.41
N HIS A 37 -16.35 -27.56 -16.94
CA HIS A 37 -15.39 -28.21 -17.84
C HIS A 37 -14.10 -28.59 -17.13
N LEU A 38 -13.57 -27.68 -16.31
CA LEU A 38 -12.30 -27.86 -15.63
C LEU A 38 -12.37 -27.26 -14.22
N TYR A 39 -11.57 -27.83 -13.32
CA TYR A 39 -11.23 -27.25 -12.03
C TYR A 39 -9.75 -26.88 -12.05
N ILE A 40 -9.41 -25.64 -11.70
CA ILE A 40 -8.03 -25.14 -11.71
C ILE A 40 -7.74 -24.56 -10.33
N PRO A 41 -6.96 -25.27 -9.49
CA PRO A 41 -6.56 -24.77 -8.17
C PRO A 41 -5.80 -23.46 -8.31
N ASP A 42 -6.07 -22.51 -7.43
CA ASP A 42 -5.33 -21.24 -7.31
C ASP A 42 -5.28 -20.41 -8.61
N ALA A 43 -6.22 -20.61 -9.52
CA ALA A 43 -6.37 -19.76 -10.69
C ALA A 43 -7.32 -18.59 -10.40
N ASP A 44 -6.98 -17.41 -10.91
CA ASP A 44 -7.81 -16.21 -10.81
C ASP A 44 -8.78 -16.10 -11.98
N GLU A 45 -8.28 -16.38 -13.19
CA GLU A 45 -9.05 -16.28 -14.44
C GLU A 45 -8.74 -17.48 -15.34
N ALA A 46 -9.76 -17.96 -16.05
CA ALA A 46 -9.63 -18.99 -17.07
C ALA A 46 -10.51 -18.64 -18.27
N VAL A 47 -9.93 -18.68 -19.47
CA VAL A 47 -10.59 -18.31 -20.72
C VAL A 47 -10.47 -19.43 -21.75
N ALA A 48 -11.61 -19.94 -22.20
CA ALA A 48 -11.67 -20.86 -23.33
C ALA A 48 -11.41 -20.10 -24.64
N SER A 49 -10.63 -20.73 -25.52
CA SER A 49 -10.43 -20.30 -26.91
C SER A 49 -11.75 -20.33 -27.69
N PRO A 50 -11.90 -19.48 -28.72
CA PRO A 50 -13.11 -19.42 -29.54
C PRO A 50 -13.53 -20.76 -30.16
N ASN A 51 -12.58 -21.58 -30.60
CA ASN A 51 -12.84 -22.93 -31.14
C ASN A 51 -13.00 -24.00 -30.05
N GLY A 52 -12.88 -23.63 -28.77
CA GLY A 52 -13.00 -24.53 -27.63
C GLY A 52 -11.95 -25.62 -27.57
N ARG A 53 -10.80 -25.49 -28.22
CA ARG A 53 -9.74 -26.52 -28.16
C ARG A 53 -8.76 -26.30 -27.02
N TRP A 54 -8.68 -25.07 -26.52
CA TRP A 54 -7.70 -24.61 -25.55
C TRP A 54 -8.34 -23.79 -24.44
N VAL A 55 -7.70 -23.79 -23.27
CA VAL A 55 -7.93 -22.86 -22.17
C VAL A 55 -6.62 -22.19 -21.82
N ALA A 56 -6.61 -20.87 -21.80
CA ALA A 56 -5.56 -20.09 -21.16
C ALA A 56 -6.04 -19.66 -19.78
N PHE A 57 -5.16 -19.70 -18.79
CA PHE A 57 -5.51 -19.34 -17.41
C PHE A 57 -4.33 -18.70 -16.69
N GLN A 58 -4.65 -17.83 -15.74
CA GLN A 58 -3.70 -17.25 -14.79
C GLN A 58 -3.76 -18.04 -13.49
N ALA A 59 -2.62 -18.50 -12.99
CA ALA A 59 -2.51 -19.16 -11.69
C ALA A 59 -1.21 -18.76 -10.99
N GLY A 60 -1.30 -18.22 -9.77
CA GLY A 60 -0.21 -17.41 -9.23
C GLY A 60 0.09 -16.23 -10.14
N ASP A 61 1.37 -15.91 -10.31
CA ASP A 61 1.75 -14.75 -11.13
C ASP A 61 1.91 -15.06 -12.62
N ASN A 62 1.68 -16.30 -13.06
CA ASN A 62 2.02 -16.75 -14.40
C ASN A 62 0.79 -17.12 -15.22
N VAL A 63 0.96 -17.07 -16.54
CA VAL A 63 -0.06 -17.51 -17.51
C VAL A 63 0.32 -18.86 -18.07
N TYR A 64 -0.68 -19.73 -18.18
CA TYR A 64 -0.57 -21.09 -18.64
C TYR A 64 -1.60 -21.37 -19.74
N VAL A 65 -1.33 -22.40 -20.54
CA VAL A 65 -2.29 -22.95 -21.49
C VAL A 65 -2.37 -24.46 -21.39
N THR A 66 -3.58 -24.98 -21.62
CA THR A 66 -3.82 -26.41 -21.74
C THR A 66 -4.96 -26.69 -22.72
N ALA A 67 -5.16 -27.95 -23.10
CA ALA A 67 -6.27 -28.36 -23.95
C ALA A 67 -7.61 -28.29 -23.18
N LEU A 68 -8.70 -27.95 -23.85
CA LEU A 68 -10.05 -27.99 -23.26
C LEU A 68 -10.69 -29.36 -23.53
N PRO A 69 -10.85 -30.24 -22.53
CA PRO A 69 -11.60 -31.47 -22.73
C PRO A 69 -13.11 -31.16 -22.84
N TRP A 70 -13.76 -31.72 -23.86
CA TRP A 70 -15.23 -31.68 -24.00
C TRP A 70 -15.92 -32.90 -23.38
N ASN A 71 -15.15 -33.96 -23.09
CA ASN A 71 -15.62 -35.14 -22.39
C ASN A 71 -15.29 -35.02 -20.90
N GLY A 72 -16.18 -35.50 -20.03
CA GLY A 72 -16.02 -35.38 -18.57
C GLY A 72 -16.37 -33.97 -18.10
N THR A 73 -17.62 -33.55 -18.28
CA THR A 73 -18.14 -32.28 -17.75
C THR A 73 -19.02 -32.50 -16.52
N GLY A 74 -19.29 -31.45 -15.74
CA GLY A 74 -20.14 -31.52 -14.55
C GLY A 74 -19.41 -32.16 -13.37
N SER A 75 -19.96 -33.23 -12.79
CA SER A 75 -19.33 -33.96 -11.67
C SER A 75 -18.01 -34.63 -12.05
N ASP A 76 -17.85 -34.96 -13.33
CA ASP A 76 -16.68 -35.68 -13.86
C ASP A 76 -15.57 -34.74 -14.35
N ALA A 77 -15.75 -33.43 -14.16
CA ALA A 77 -14.79 -32.41 -14.59
C ALA A 77 -13.41 -32.60 -13.94
N MET A 78 -12.40 -32.53 -14.79
CA MET A 78 -11.01 -32.80 -14.42
C MET A 78 -10.39 -31.64 -13.65
N THR A 79 -9.46 -31.96 -12.75
CA THR A 79 -8.60 -30.96 -12.11
C THR A 79 -7.31 -30.79 -12.90
N VAL A 80 -6.99 -29.56 -13.28
CA VAL A 80 -5.75 -29.16 -13.95
C VAL A 80 -4.87 -28.43 -12.94
N ASP A 81 -3.77 -29.06 -12.55
CA ASP A 81 -2.80 -28.52 -11.60
C ASP A 81 -1.50 -28.15 -12.35
N LYS A 82 -1.02 -26.91 -12.14
CA LYS A 82 0.14 -26.32 -12.85
C LYS A 82 1.47 -27.03 -12.55
N ARG A 83 1.56 -27.87 -11.51
CA ARG A 83 2.79 -28.53 -11.04
C ARG A 83 2.69 -30.04 -10.94
N ARG A 84 1.59 -30.55 -10.40
CA ARG A 84 1.42 -31.96 -9.98
C ARG A 84 0.28 -32.67 -10.70
N GLY A 85 -0.29 -32.02 -11.72
CA GLY A 85 -1.40 -32.54 -12.50
C GLY A 85 -1.01 -33.68 -13.44
N ARG A 86 -1.95 -34.59 -13.71
CA ARG A 86 -1.83 -35.62 -14.76
C ARG A 86 -2.08 -35.05 -16.16
N PHE A 87 -2.66 -33.86 -16.24
CA PHE A 87 -3.01 -33.20 -17.49
C PHE A 87 -1.88 -32.24 -17.90
N PRO A 88 -1.38 -32.30 -19.15
CA PRO A 88 -0.29 -31.44 -19.59
C PRO A 88 -0.65 -29.95 -19.50
N VAL A 89 0.20 -29.15 -18.85
CA VAL A 89 0.07 -27.69 -18.77
C VAL A 89 1.34 -27.06 -19.29
N LYS A 90 1.21 -26.05 -20.15
CA LYS A 90 2.34 -25.29 -20.68
C LYS A 90 2.37 -23.90 -20.07
N THR A 91 3.50 -23.54 -19.47
CA THR A 91 3.76 -22.18 -18.98
C THR A 91 4.06 -21.26 -20.17
N LEU A 92 3.34 -20.14 -20.27
CA LEU A 92 3.53 -19.14 -21.32
C LEU A 92 4.46 -18.00 -20.90
N SER A 93 4.50 -17.68 -19.60
CA SER A 93 5.38 -16.66 -19.03
C SER A 93 5.84 -17.06 -17.63
N ARG A 94 7.09 -16.73 -17.31
CA ARG A 94 7.63 -16.70 -15.94
C ARG A 94 7.85 -15.27 -15.43
N ALA A 95 7.67 -14.27 -16.30
CA ALA A 95 7.90 -12.86 -16.02
C ALA A 95 6.60 -12.13 -15.65
N GLY A 96 5.64 -12.87 -15.10
CA GLY A 96 4.30 -12.35 -14.84
C GLY A 96 3.33 -12.51 -16.00
N GLY A 97 2.03 -12.48 -15.70
CA GLY A 97 0.99 -12.29 -16.69
C GLY A 97 -0.41 -12.25 -16.06
N LEU A 98 -1.20 -11.26 -16.48
CA LEU A 98 -2.56 -11.01 -16.05
C LEU A 98 -3.48 -10.93 -17.26
N PHE A 99 -4.77 -11.18 -17.01
CA PHE A 99 -5.86 -10.97 -17.96
C PHE A 99 -5.66 -11.72 -19.30
N PRO A 100 -5.44 -13.05 -19.29
CA PRO A 100 -5.31 -13.80 -20.53
C PRO A 100 -6.58 -13.66 -21.38
N ARG A 101 -6.38 -13.39 -22.67
CA ARG A 101 -7.43 -13.30 -23.70
C ARG A 101 -7.01 -14.04 -24.95
N TRP A 102 -7.99 -14.38 -25.77
CA TRP A 102 -7.75 -14.99 -27.08
C TRP A 102 -8.01 -13.93 -28.17
N ARG A 103 -6.98 -13.59 -28.96
CA ARG A 103 -7.13 -12.75 -30.17
C ARG A 103 -7.92 -13.52 -31.23
N ASP A 104 -7.58 -14.78 -31.39
CA ASP A 104 -8.17 -15.73 -32.31
C ASP A 104 -8.17 -17.13 -31.68
N SER A 105 -8.43 -18.18 -32.46
CA SER A 105 -8.52 -19.55 -31.95
C SER A 105 -7.19 -20.20 -31.52
N VAL A 106 -6.06 -19.57 -31.81
CA VAL A 106 -4.72 -20.12 -31.54
C VAL A 106 -3.75 -19.11 -30.91
N THR A 107 -4.11 -17.83 -30.84
CA THR A 107 -3.27 -16.77 -30.29
C THR A 107 -3.82 -16.29 -28.94
N VAL A 108 -3.05 -16.54 -27.87
CA VAL A 108 -3.28 -15.99 -26.53
C VAL A 108 -2.53 -14.66 -26.39
N GLU A 109 -3.14 -13.70 -25.72
CA GLU A 109 -2.53 -12.43 -25.34
C GLU A 109 -2.71 -12.17 -23.84
N PHE A 110 -1.74 -11.51 -23.22
CA PHE A 110 -1.79 -11.13 -21.81
C PHE A 110 -0.76 -10.03 -21.53
N GLY A 111 -0.82 -9.40 -20.35
CA GLY A 111 0.10 -8.33 -19.97
C GLY A 111 0.68 -8.48 -18.57
N SER A 112 1.84 -7.87 -18.31
CA SER A 112 2.39 -7.71 -16.96
C SER A 112 3.26 -6.45 -16.91
N GLY A 113 2.85 -5.47 -16.11
CA GLY A 113 3.45 -4.14 -16.09
C GLY A 113 3.47 -3.53 -17.48
N GLN A 114 4.63 -3.06 -17.91
CA GLN A 114 4.85 -2.53 -19.25
C GLN A 114 4.98 -3.59 -20.37
N ARG A 115 4.89 -4.89 -20.06
CA ARG A 115 5.11 -5.97 -21.05
C ARG A 115 3.78 -6.52 -21.56
N TYR A 116 3.64 -6.57 -22.88
CA TYR A 116 2.54 -7.22 -23.60
C TYR A 116 3.05 -8.47 -24.30
N TYR A 117 2.37 -9.59 -24.07
CA TYR A 117 2.76 -10.90 -24.56
C TYR A 117 1.75 -11.40 -25.58
N THR A 118 2.25 -12.06 -26.63
CA THR A 118 1.43 -12.86 -27.53
C THR A 118 2.02 -14.25 -27.63
N TYR A 119 1.17 -15.26 -27.71
CA TYR A 119 1.59 -16.66 -27.78
C TYR A 119 0.71 -17.45 -28.73
N ARG A 120 1.31 -18.03 -29.76
CA ARG A 120 0.65 -18.92 -30.71
C ARG A 120 0.78 -20.37 -30.27
N VAL A 121 -0.32 -20.98 -29.86
CA VAL A 121 -0.34 -22.35 -29.33
C VAL A 121 -0.14 -23.42 -30.41
N ASP A 122 -0.49 -23.12 -31.66
CA ASP A 122 -0.36 -24.04 -32.80
C ASP A 122 1.08 -24.18 -33.31
N ARG A 123 1.89 -23.13 -33.13
CA ARG A 123 3.29 -23.08 -33.55
C ARG A 123 4.26 -23.08 -32.39
N GLU A 124 3.75 -22.92 -31.18
CA GLU A 124 4.50 -22.79 -29.95
C GLU A 124 5.46 -21.59 -29.91
N VAL A 125 5.13 -20.51 -30.63
CA VAL A 125 5.95 -19.29 -30.72
C VAL A 125 5.32 -18.19 -29.88
N GLY A 126 6.11 -17.58 -29.00
CA GLY A 126 5.75 -16.40 -28.24
C GLY A 126 6.50 -15.15 -28.72
N ASP A 127 5.90 -13.99 -28.50
CA ASP A 127 6.52 -12.68 -28.71
C ASP A 127 6.19 -11.76 -27.54
N THR A 128 7.09 -10.84 -27.21
CA THR A 128 6.93 -9.88 -26.11
C THR A 128 7.24 -8.48 -26.61
N THR A 129 6.30 -7.55 -26.43
CA THR A 129 6.45 -6.14 -26.74
C THR A 129 6.45 -5.33 -25.44
N THR A 130 7.44 -4.45 -25.27
CA THR A 130 7.42 -3.46 -24.18
C THR A 130 6.65 -2.23 -24.63
N ILE A 131 5.62 -1.86 -23.88
CA ILE A 131 4.82 -0.65 -24.08
C ILE A 131 5.47 0.48 -23.29
N THR A 132 5.90 1.53 -23.97
CA THR A 132 6.40 2.75 -23.33
C THR A 132 5.35 3.84 -23.42
N LEU A 133 4.74 4.17 -22.29
CA LEU A 133 3.84 5.32 -22.13
C LEU A 133 4.49 6.32 -21.18
N THR A 134 4.45 7.60 -21.53
CA THR A 134 4.96 8.67 -20.66
C THR A 134 3.89 9.72 -20.46
N VAL A 135 3.63 10.06 -19.20
CA VAL A 135 2.72 11.14 -18.80
C VAL A 135 3.53 12.11 -17.94
N PRO A 136 3.45 13.43 -18.18
CA PRO A 136 4.15 14.39 -17.34
C PRO A 136 3.59 14.34 -15.91
N ARG A 137 4.49 14.38 -14.92
CA ARG A 137 4.10 14.57 -13.53
C ARG A 137 3.46 15.95 -13.37
N ARG A 138 2.50 16.06 -12.45
CA ARG A 138 1.94 17.35 -12.07
C ARG A 138 2.95 18.09 -11.19
N THR A 139 3.51 19.15 -11.73
CA THR A 139 4.36 20.09 -10.99
C THR A 139 3.72 21.47 -11.02
N PRO A 140 3.40 22.08 -9.86
CA PRO A 140 2.83 23.42 -9.83
C PRO A 140 3.85 24.44 -10.35
N GLN A 141 3.36 25.55 -10.89
CA GLN A 141 4.17 26.70 -11.30
C GLN A 141 3.94 27.86 -10.32
N GLY A 142 4.89 28.78 -10.25
CA GLY A 142 4.84 29.94 -9.36
C GLY A 142 5.45 29.69 -7.98
N THR A 143 5.30 30.69 -7.11
CA THR A 143 5.94 30.80 -5.82
C THR A 143 4.91 31.11 -4.73
N ILE A 144 4.93 30.36 -3.63
CA ILE A 144 4.09 30.61 -2.45
C ILE A 144 4.93 30.77 -1.20
N ALA A 145 4.64 31.78 -0.38
CA ALA A 145 5.27 32.03 0.90
C ALA A 145 4.31 31.71 2.05
N LEU A 146 4.72 30.83 2.95
CA LEU A 146 4.02 30.49 4.19
C LEU A 146 4.72 31.21 5.35
N THR A 147 4.17 32.32 5.83
CA THR A 147 4.88 33.28 6.70
C THR A 147 4.42 33.23 8.15
N ASN A 148 5.27 33.69 9.08
CA ASN A 148 4.98 33.86 10.52
C ASN A 148 4.58 32.59 11.28
N ALA A 149 4.92 31.40 10.75
CA ALA A 149 4.66 30.14 11.43
C ALA A 149 5.80 29.75 12.37
N ARG A 150 5.48 28.91 13.37
CA ARG A 150 6.48 28.02 13.95
C ARG A 150 6.80 26.92 12.95
N ILE A 151 8.07 26.59 12.73
CA ILE A 151 8.50 25.55 11.79
C ILE A 151 9.31 24.52 12.55
N ILE A 152 8.79 23.31 12.68
CA ILE A 152 9.54 22.17 13.20
C ILE A 152 10.18 21.50 11.99
N THR A 153 11.49 21.66 11.82
CA THR A 153 12.15 21.31 10.56
C THR A 153 12.48 19.83 10.46
N LEU A 154 12.71 19.16 11.59
CA LEU A 154 13.35 17.83 11.68
C LEU A 154 14.71 17.77 10.96
N GLY A 155 15.35 18.93 10.78
CA GLY A 155 16.68 19.11 10.21
C GLY A 155 17.62 19.75 11.22
N ALA A 156 18.65 20.46 10.73
CA ALA A 156 19.69 21.03 11.58
C ALA A 156 19.18 22.09 12.59
N ASP A 157 18.22 22.93 12.17
CA ASP A 157 17.72 24.04 12.99
C ASP A 157 16.63 23.61 14.00
N SER A 158 16.23 22.34 13.99
CA SER A 158 15.17 21.68 14.78
C SER A 158 13.81 22.41 14.83
N VAL A 159 13.74 23.63 15.40
CA VAL A 159 12.53 24.46 15.53
C VAL A 159 12.85 25.95 15.28
N ILE A 160 12.08 26.59 14.39
CA ILE A 160 12.10 28.04 14.12
C ILE A 160 10.78 28.61 14.62
N GLU A 161 10.77 29.39 15.72
CA GLU A 161 9.52 29.85 16.36
C GLU A 161 8.68 30.82 15.51
N ARG A 162 9.32 31.58 14.62
CA ARG A 162 8.63 32.51 13.72
C ARG A 162 9.44 32.66 12.44
N GLY A 163 9.08 31.88 11.43
CA GLY A 163 9.77 31.84 10.15
C GLY A 163 8.84 31.85 8.96
N THR A 164 9.46 31.81 7.78
CA THR A 164 8.81 31.66 6.48
C THR A 164 9.30 30.39 5.81
N VAL A 165 8.40 29.66 5.15
CA VAL A 165 8.76 28.64 4.15
C VAL A 165 8.38 29.19 2.79
N LEU A 166 9.36 29.43 1.93
CA LEU A 166 9.16 29.85 0.55
C LEU A 166 9.24 28.62 -0.35
N VAL A 167 8.21 28.37 -1.13
CA VAL A 167 8.11 27.23 -2.05
C VAL A 167 8.05 27.74 -3.48
N GLN A 168 8.92 27.23 -4.34
CA GLN A 168 8.95 27.53 -5.77
C GLN A 168 8.71 26.23 -6.57
N GLY A 169 7.62 26.20 -7.32
CA GLY A 169 7.14 24.96 -7.94
C GLY A 169 6.93 23.87 -6.88
N ALA A 170 7.62 22.75 -7.01
CA ALA A 170 7.50 21.63 -6.07
C ALA A 170 8.54 21.63 -4.93
N ARG A 171 9.45 22.61 -4.86
CA ARG A 171 10.60 22.57 -3.94
C ARG A 171 10.64 23.76 -2.99
N ILE A 172 11.19 23.51 -1.80
CA ILE A 172 11.44 24.51 -0.78
C ILE A 172 12.64 25.37 -1.24
N ALA A 173 12.40 26.64 -1.51
CA ALA A 173 13.40 27.60 -1.95
C ALA A 173 14.11 28.28 -0.76
N CYS A 174 13.42 28.49 0.36
CA CYS A 174 13.96 29.10 1.57
C CYS A 174 13.17 28.69 2.82
N VAL A 175 13.85 28.62 3.98
CA VAL A 175 13.27 28.34 5.31
C VAL A 175 13.83 29.33 6.32
N GLY A 176 12.98 29.85 7.21
CA GLY A 176 13.38 30.80 8.27
C GLY A 176 13.22 32.25 7.82
N THR A 177 14.32 32.96 7.60
CA THR A 177 14.28 34.35 7.11
C THR A 177 14.41 34.36 5.60
N CYS A 178 13.32 34.70 4.90
CA CYS A 178 13.23 34.66 3.44
C CYS A 178 12.85 36.02 2.87
N ASP A 179 13.39 36.36 1.70
CA ASP A 179 12.81 37.40 0.84
C ASP A 179 11.68 36.79 0.01
N PHE A 180 10.46 37.26 0.25
CA PHE A 180 9.26 36.79 -0.43
C PHE A 180 8.47 37.96 -1.06
N ALA A 181 9.10 39.13 -1.24
CA ALA A 181 8.44 40.31 -1.79
C ALA A 181 7.84 40.07 -3.19
N SER A 182 8.41 39.13 -3.95
CA SER A 182 7.94 38.72 -5.28
C SER A 182 7.18 37.40 -5.31
N ALA A 183 6.73 36.87 -4.17
CA ALA A 183 5.94 35.64 -4.15
C ALA A 183 4.56 35.87 -4.79
N ASP A 184 4.11 34.92 -5.62
CA ASP A 184 2.81 35.00 -6.29
C ASP A 184 1.64 34.88 -5.29
N THR A 185 1.87 34.19 -4.18
CA THR A 185 0.90 34.04 -3.08
C THR A 185 1.63 34.08 -1.74
N VAL A 186 1.05 34.79 -0.78
CA VAL A 186 1.52 34.86 0.60
C VAL A 186 0.39 34.42 1.52
N VAL A 187 0.69 33.49 2.42
CA VAL A 187 -0.25 32.96 3.42
C VAL A 187 0.34 33.24 4.80
N ASP A 188 -0.33 34.10 5.56
CA ASP A 188 0.04 34.38 6.94
C ASP A 188 -0.46 33.26 7.87
N LEU A 189 0.48 32.60 8.53
CA LEU A 189 0.28 31.46 9.41
C LEU A 189 0.64 31.78 10.85
N SER A 190 0.48 33.05 11.24
CA SER A 190 0.64 33.49 12.63
C SER A 190 -0.12 32.59 13.60
N GLY A 191 0.60 32.02 14.57
CA GLY A 191 0.05 31.11 15.59
C GLY A 191 -0.07 29.64 15.16
N ARG A 192 0.26 29.30 13.91
CA ARG A 192 0.23 27.91 13.40
C ARG A 192 1.62 27.28 13.46
N THR A 193 1.66 25.96 13.37
CA THR A 193 2.91 25.19 13.30
C THR A 193 3.01 24.45 11.97
N ILE A 194 4.15 24.54 11.30
CA ILE A 194 4.49 23.76 10.11
C ILE A 194 5.37 22.58 10.53
N VAL A 195 5.00 21.38 10.09
CA VAL A 195 5.82 20.15 10.20
C VAL A 195 6.02 19.56 8.79
N PRO A 196 7.04 18.71 8.57
CA PRO A 196 7.14 17.94 7.33
C PRO A 196 5.92 17.03 7.17
N GLY A 197 5.56 16.73 5.93
CA GLY A 197 4.53 15.74 5.64
C GLY A 197 4.85 14.37 6.24
N PHE A 198 3.82 13.68 6.72
CA PHE A 198 4.01 12.34 7.31
C PHE A 198 4.25 11.30 6.22
N ILE A 199 5.02 10.27 6.60
CA ILE A 199 5.41 9.14 5.76
C ILE A 199 4.97 7.85 6.45
N ASP A 200 3.89 7.26 5.95
CA ASP A 200 3.37 5.98 6.45
C ASP A 200 4.05 4.82 5.72
N MET A 201 4.86 4.05 6.43
CA MET A 201 5.69 3.00 5.84
C MET A 201 5.00 1.64 5.75
N HIS A 202 3.76 1.54 6.24
CA HIS A 202 2.96 0.33 6.15
C HIS A 202 1.50 0.68 5.97
N ALA A 203 1.13 1.04 4.75
CA ALA A 203 -0.27 1.17 4.36
C ALA A 203 -0.78 -0.13 3.73
N HIS A 204 -2.09 -0.34 3.82
CA HIS A 204 -2.83 -1.22 2.94
C HIS A 204 -4.01 -0.43 2.37
N HIS A 205 -3.96 -0.14 1.08
CA HIS A 205 -5.08 0.47 0.35
C HIS A 205 -5.90 -0.61 -0.33
N TYR A 206 -7.21 -0.60 -0.24
CA TYR A 206 -8.09 -1.41 -1.10
C TYR A 206 -8.23 -2.89 -0.77
N ARG A 207 -9.41 -3.43 -1.07
CA ARG A 207 -9.68 -4.88 -1.10
C ARG A 207 -10.24 -5.39 -2.43
N GLU A 208 -10.46 -4.48 -3.39
CA GLU A 208 -10.91 -4.83 -4.75
C GLU A 208 -9.72 -5.27 -5.60
N HIS A 209 -9.79 -6.46 -6.23
CA HIS A 209 -8.66 -7.11 -6.90
C HIS A 209 -8.76 -7.11 -8.44
N ARG A 210 -9.90 -6.67 -9.01
CA ARG A 210 -10.21 -6.78 -10.44
C ARG A 210 -9.68 -5.62 -11.31
N GLY A 211 -8.92 -4.67 -10.76
CA GLY A 211 -8.32 -3.58 -11.55
C GLY A 211 -9.22 -2.35 -11.78
N HIS A 212 -10.46 -2.35 -11.29
CA HIS A 212 -11.38 -1.23 -11.48
C HIS A 212 -11.23 -0.20 -10.36
N ARG A 213 -10.72 1.00 -10.68
CA ARG A 213 -10.53 2.09 -9.72
C ARG A 213 -11.31 3.35 -10.12
N PRO A 214 -12.10 3.95 -9.23
CA PRO A 214 -12.64 5.28 -9.47
C PRO A 214 -11.52 6.33 -9.42
N LEU A 215 -11.61 7.39 -10.22
CA LEU A 215 -10.64 8.50 -10.18
C LEU A 215 -10.70 9.32 -8.88
N ARG A 216 -11.84 9.28 -8.18
CA ARG A 216 -12.02 9.83 -6.85
C ARG A 216 -12.21 8.68 -5.89
N ASP A 217 -11.29 8.53 -4.96
CA ASP A 217 -11.22 7.39 -4.06
C ASP A 217 -10.94 7.87 -2.64
N TYR A 218 -11.81 7.50 -1.71
CA TYR A 218 -11.69 7.95 -0.33
C TYR A 218 -10.51 7.31 0.39
N GLU A 219 -10.14 6.06 0.09
CA GLU A 219 -9.08 5.36 0.85
C GLU A 219 -7.73 6.05 0.64
N VAL A 220 -7.46 6.46 -0.60
CA VAL A 220 -6.25 7.23 -0.95
C VAL A 220 -6.34 8.68 -0.51
N ALA A 221 -7.46 9.34 -0.76
CA ALA A 221 -7.62 10.75 -0.41
C ALA A 221 -7.52 10.96 1.11
N MET A 222 -8.10 10.05 1.91
CA MET A 222 -8.12 10.17 3.37
C MET A 222 -6.71 10.18 3.98
N TYR A 223 -5.76 9.39 3.47
CA TYR A 223 -4.37 9.49 3.92
C TYR A 223 -3.82 10.91 3.77
N LEU A 224 -4.03 11.54 2.62
CA LEU A 224 -3.58 12.92 2.39
C LEU A 224 -4.33 13.93 3.29
N ALA A 225 -5.63 13.75 3.52
CA ALA A 225 -6.41 14.62 4.42
C ALA A 225 -5.96 14.53 5.89
N TYR A 226 -5.33 13.42 6.27
CA TYR A 226 -4.66 13.19 7.55
C TYR A 226 -3.14 13.44 7.47
N GLY A 227 -2.68 14.19 6.47
CA GLY A 227 -1.29 14.67 6.41
C GLY A 227 -0.24 13.61 6.05
N VAL A 228 -0.65 12.40 5.69
CA VAL A 228 0.24 11.43 5.06
C VAL A 228 0.45 11.89 3.62
N THR A 229 1.63 12.44 3.34
CA THR A 229 2.00 12.98 2.02
C THR A 229 2.75 11.96 1.18
N THR A 230 3.35 10.95 1.82
CA THR A 230 4.02 9.82 1.19
C THR A 230 3.63 8.53 1.93
N ASN A 231 3.47 7.43 1.21
CA ASN A 231 3.32 6.12 1.86
C ASN A 231 4.01 5.00 1.09
N LEU A 232 4.28 3.91 1.81
CA LEU A 232 4.63 2.62 1.25
C LEU A 232 3.49 1.64 1.52
N ASP A 233 2.87 1.15 0.46
CA ASP A 233 1.93 0.04 0.55
C ASP A 233 2.65 -1.30 0.41
N ASN A 234 2.61 -2.09 1.48
CA ASN A 234 3.39 -3.33 1.58
C ASN A 234 2.69 -4.57 1.02
N SER A 235 1.42 -4.49 0.59
CA SER A 235 0.66 -5.69 0.24
C SER A 235 -0.53 -5.45 -0.69
N MET A 236 -0.31 -4.81 -1.85
CA MET A 236 -1.41 -4.47 -2.77
C MET A 236 -1.24 -4.88 -4.20
N TRP A 237 -2.36 -5.30 -4.82
CA TRP A 237 -2.36 -5.88 -6.16
C TRP A 237 -1.64 -4.94 -7.12
N SER A 238 -0.61 -5.46 -7.80
CA SER A 238 0.23 -4.63 -8.67
C SER A 238 -0.61 -3.89 -9.72
N GLN A 239 -1.63 -4.55 -10.28
CA GLN A 239 -2.56 -3.95 -11.25
C GLN A 239 -3.43 -2.81 -10.69
N ASN A 240 -3.47 -2.62 -9.37
CA ASN A 240 -4.20 -1.53 -8.73
C ASN A 240 -3.28 -0.41 -8.27
N ILE A 241 -2.26 -0.77 -7.49
CA ILE A 241 -1.49 0.22 -6.72
C ILE A 241 -0.56 1.05 -7.60
N PHE A 242 0.11 0.43 -8.58
CA PHE A 242 1.02 1.15 -9.47
C PHE A 242 0.28 2.12 -10.41
N PRO A 243 -0.82 1.72 -11.10
CA PRO A 243 -1.62 2.67 -11.87
C PRO A 243 -2.21 3.80 -11.01
N THR A 244 -2.60 3.50 -9.77
CA THR A 244 -3.08 4.50 -8.81
C THR A 244 -1.97 5.51 -8.49
N ALA A 245 -0.77 5.04 -8.14
CA ALA A 245 0.39 5.89 -7.88
C ALA A 245 0.74 6.77 -9.10
N GLU A 246 0.72 6.23 -10.31
CA GLU A 246 0.94 6.99 -11.55
C GLU A 246 -0.14 8.06 -11.78
N LEU A 247 -1.42 7.74 -11.56
CA LEU A 247 -2.52 8.70 -11.66
C LEU A 247 -2.40 9.83 -10.64
N ILE A 248 -1.93 9.52 -9.43
CA ILE A 248 -1.67 10.52 -8.40
C ILE A 248 -0.53 11.45 -8.82
N GLU A 249 0.61 10.90 -9.26
CA GLU A 249 1.77 11.70 -9.66
C GLU A 249 1.50 12.51 -10.96
N ALA A 250 0.63 12.02 -11.83
CA ALA A 250 0.11 12.79 -12.98
C ALA A 250 -0.96 13.84 -12.60
N GLY A 251 -1.37 13.91 -11.32
CA GLY A 251 -2.37 14.84 -10.84
C GLY A 251 -3.80 14.57 -11.31
N ARG A 252 -4.07 13.33 -11.75
CA ARG A 252 -5.38 12.83 -12.17
C ARG A 252 -6.18 12.22 -11.01
N MET A 253 -5.51 11.93 -9.90
CA MET A 253 -6.07 11.50 -8.62
C MET A 253 -5.41 12.30 -7.49
N ILE A 254 -6.15 12.59 -6.42
CA ILE A 254 -5.63 13.30 -5.24
C ILE A 254 -5.32 12.27 -4.15
N GLY A 255 -4.09 12.26 -3.66
CA GLY A 255 -3.58 11.29 -2.69
C GLY A 255 -2.10 11.49 -2.36
N PRO A 256 -1.56 10.73 -1.38
CA PRO A 256 -0.13 10.71 -1.06
C PRO A 256 0.71 10.25 -2.25
N ARG A 257 2.01 10.56 -2.23
CA ARG A 257 2.98 9.91 -3.10
C ARG A 257 3.09 8.46 -2.67
N THR A 258 2.64 7.55 -3.51
CA THR A 258 2.54 6.13 -3.15
C THR A 258 3.65 5.32 -3.77
N PHE A 259 4.47 4.72 -2.91
CA PHE A 259 5.34 3.60 -3.24
C PHE A 259 4.62 2.30 -2.87
N SER A 260 5.00 1.19 -3.51
CA SER A 260 4.47 -0.11 -3.12
C SER A 260 5.45 -1.24 -3.41
N THR A 261 5.32 -2.32 -2.65
CA THR A 261 5.94 -3.61 -2.94
C THR A 261 5.16 -4.43 -3.97
N GLY A 262 3.92 -4.02 -4.27
CA GLY A 262 3.01 -4.78 -5.11
C GLY A 262 2.56 -6.08 -4.43
N ASP A 263 2.66 -7.18 -5.16
CA ASP A 263 2.35 -8.53 -4.65
C ASP A 263 3.44 -9.02 -3.70
N PRO A 264 3.12 -9.29 -2.42
CA PRO A 264 4.09 -9.88 -1.52
C PRO A 264 4.56 -11.24 -2.01
N LEU A 265 5.82 -11.55 -1.71
CA LEU A 265 6.41 -12.86 -1.92
C LEU A 265 5.98 -13.80 -0.77
N TYR A 266 4.73 -14.26 -0.86
CA TYR A 266 4.10 -15.20 0.06
C TYR A 266 4.72 -16.60 0.01
N SER A 267 4.63 -17.31 1.13
CA SER A 267 4.93 -18.74 1.16
C SER A 267 3.83 -19.56 0.48
N GLY A 268 4.27 -20.61 -0.23
CA GLY A 268 3.38 -21.49 -0.98
C GLY A 268 2.88 -20.88 -2.30
N ASP A 269 2.05 -21.65 -3.00
CA ASP A 269 1.31 -21.20 -4.18
C ASP A 269 -0.09 -20.75 -3.74
N ALA A 270 -0.58 -19.67 -4.34
CA ALA A 270 -2.00 -19.35 -4.36
C ALA A 270 -2.31 -18.47 -5.57
N ALA A 271 -3.52 -17.91 -5.62
CA ALA A 271 -4.00 -17.02 -6.68
C ALA A 271 -3.00 -15.93 -7.11
N ARG A 272 -2.30 -15.32 -6.15
CA ARG A 272 -1.52 -14.08 -6.31
C ARG A 272 -0.02 -14.28 -6.04
N GLN A 273 0.47 -15.52 -6.09
CA GLN A 273 1.88 -15.80 -5.80
C GLN A 273 2.35 -17.12 -6.39
N ASN A 274 3.66 -17.23 -6.62
CA ASN A 274 4.34 -18.49 -6.89
C ASN A 274 5.11 -18.99 -5.67
N GLU A 275 5.09 -20.29 -5.41
CA GLU A 275 5.99 -20.89 -4.43
C GLU A 275 7.45 -20.74 -4.87
N LEU A 276 8.28 -20.17 -4.00
CA LEU A 276 9.71 -20.02 -4.24
C LEU A 276 10.43 -21.37 -4.15
N THR A 277 10.61 -22.03 -5.30
CA THR A 277 11.25 -23.35 -5.40
C THR A 277 12.73 -23.28 -5.81
N SER A 278 13.19 -22.12 -6.30
CA SER A 278 14.57 -21.89 -6.69
C SER A 278 14.93 -20.41 -6.62
N ARG A 279 16.24 -20.11 -6.62
CA ARG A 279 16.74 -18.73 -6.76
C ARG A 279 16.32 -18.07 -8.08
N GLU A 280 16.24 -18.85 -9.16
CA GLU A 280 15.78 -18.35 -10.46
C GLU A 280 14.30 -17.92 -10.40
N GLN A 281 13.46 -18.68 -9.70
CA GLN A 281 12.06 -18.29 -9.49
C GLN A 281 11.98 -16.97 -8.69
N ALA A 282 12.76 -16.83 -7.62
CA ALA A 282 12.83 -15.57 -6.87
C ALA A 282 13.29 -14.40 -7.77
N ALA A 283 14.27 -14.61 -8.64
CA ALA A 283 14.71 -13.59 -9.62
C ALA A 283 13.59 -13.18 -10.56
N ASN A 284 12.85 -14.15 -11.12
CA ASN A 284 11.73 -13.88 -12.01
C ASN A 284 10.59 -13.10 -11.33
N ASP A 285 10.22 -13.48 -10.10
CA ASP A 285 9.16 -12.80 -9.34
C ASP A 285 9.58 -11.37 -8.95
N ILE A 286 10.85 -11.15 -8.58
CA ILE A 286 11.38 -9.81 -8.30
C ILE A 286 11.45 -8.95 -9.58
N ASP A 287 11.90 -9.52 -10.71
CA ASP A 287 11.93 -8.82 -12.00
C ASP A 287 10.52 -8.44 -12.48
N ARG A 288 9.52 -9.26 -12.18
CA ARG A 288 8.12 -8.93 -12.40
C ARG A 288 7.72 -7.71 -11.57
N LEU A 289 7.92 -7.72 -10.26
CA LEU A 289 7.53 -6.60 -9.38
C LEU A 289 8.26 -5.30 -9.75
N GLN A 290 9.55 -5.34 -10.05
CA GLN A 290 10.28 -4.17 -10.54
C GLN A 290 9.72 -3.64 -11.87
N SER A 291 9.28 -4.53 -12.77
CA SER A 291 8.67 -4.10 -14.04
C SER A 291 7.33 -3.39 -13.89
N TRP A 292 6.68 -3.52 -12.72
CA TRP A 292 5.50 -2.73 -12.35
C TRP A 292 5.86 -1.40 -11.67
N GLY A 293 7.08 -1.25 -11.15
CA GLY A 293 7.54 -0.04 -10.47
C GLY A 293 7.84 -0.22 -8.98
N ALA A 294 7.93 -1.47 -8.48
CA ALA A 294 8.27 -1.72 -7.08
C ALA A 294 9.68 -1.18 -6.74
N VAL A 295 9.76 -0.38 -5.68
CA VAL A 295 11.02 0.18 -5.13
C VAL A 295 11.48 -0.52 -3.85
N SER A 296 10.63 -1.41 -3.33
CA SER A 296 10.87 -2.29 -2.19
C SER A 296 10.11 -3.60 -2.43
N LEU A 297 10.43 -4.65 -1.70
CA LEU A 297 9.77 -5.96 -1.75
C LEU A 297 9.19 -6.29 -0.38
N LYS A 298 8.07 -7.01 -0.33
CA LYS A 298 7.55 -7.60 0.91
C LYS A 298 7.76 -9.12 0.87
N GLN A 299 8.56 -9.63 1.79
CA GLN A 299 8.70 -11.08 2.01
C GLN A 299 7.74 -11.53 3.11
N TYR A 300 6.94 -12.57 2.84
CA TYR A 300 5.90 -13.02 3.77
C TYR A 300 6.05 -14.50 4.14
N GLN A 301 6.53 -14.76 5.36
CA GLN A 301 6.54 -16.08 6.03
C GLN A 301 7.09 -17.27 5.21
N GLN A 302 8.18 -17.09 4.44
CA GLN A 302 8.88 -18.18 3.74
C GLN A 302 9.42 -19.21 4.75
N PRO A 303 9.05 -20.50 4.62
CA PRO A 303 9.33 -21.50 5.65
C PRO A 303 10.80 -21.89 5.71
N LYS A 304 11.50 -21.96 4.57
CA LYS A 304 12.93 -22.31 4.54
C LYS A 304 13.78 -21.05 4.56
N ARG A 305 14.83 -21.05 5.37
CA ARG A 305 15.83 -19.97 5.38
C ARG A 305 16.46 -19.75 4.00
N THR A 306 16.70 -20.82 3.24
CA THR A 306 17.23 -20.72 1.88
C THR A 306 16.32 -19.91 0.94
N GLN A 307 14.99 -19.99 1.10
CA GLN A 307 14.06 -19.19 0.31
C GLN A 307 14.18 -17.70 0.64
N ARG A 308 14.33 -17.36 1.94
CA ARG A 308 14.57 -15.97 2.37
C ARG A 308 15.90 -15.43 1.85
N GLN A 309 16.95 -16.24 1.91
CA GLN A 309 18.27 -15.88 1.38
C GLN A 309 18.24 -15.63 -0.13
N TRP A 310 17.49 -16.43 -0.90
CA TRP A 310 17.32 -16.17 -2.34
C TRP A 310 16.69 -14.80 -2.60
N VAL A 311 15.67 -14.42 -1.83
CA VAL A 311 15.05 -13.09 -1.94
C VAL A 311 16.07 -12.00 -1.61
N SER A 312 16.73 -12.09 -0.45
CA SER A 312 17.71 -11.08 -0.02
C SER A 312 18.89 -10.93 -0.97
N ASP A 313 19.42 -12.04 -1.50
CA ASP A 313 20.57 -12.03 -2.40
C ASP A 313 20.22 -11.40 -3.75
N VAL A 314 19.10 -11.81 -4.34
CA VAL A 314 18.61 -11.22 -5.59
C VAL A 314 18.26 -9.75 -5.41
N ALA A 315 17.61 -9.39 -4.30
CA ALA A 315 17.26 -8.02 -3.99
C ALA A 315 18.50 -7.12 -3.89
N ARG A 316 19.55 -7.61 -3.22
CA ARG A 316 20.85 -6.92 -3.11
C ARG A 316 21.51 -6.73 -4.47
N GLU A 317 21.52 -7.74 -5.33
CA GLU A 317 22.06 -7.64 -6.70
C GLU A 317 21.32 -6.59 -7.54
N LYS A 318 20.02 -6.40 -7.28
CA LYS A 318 19.17 -5.45 -8.00
C LYS A 318 19.07 -4.09 -7.32
N GLY A 319 19.72 -3.91 -6.16
CA GLY A 319 19.68 -2.66 -5.39
C GLY A 319 18.27 -2.32 -4.87
N ILE A 320 17.43 -3.31 -4.59
CA ILE A 320 16.09 -3.12 -4.05
C ILE A 320 16.03 -3.54 -2.59
N MET A 321 15.28 -2.79 -1.79
CA MET A 321 15.05 -3.10 -0.38
C MET A 321 14.05 -4.23 -0.17
N VAL A 322 14.12 -4.87 1.00
CA VAL A 322 13.19 -5.93 1.40
C VAL A 322 12.66 -5.62 2.80
N THR A 323 11.35 -5.43 2.89
CA THR A 323 10.63 -5.48 4.16
C THR A 323 10.02 -6.86 4.40
N ALA A 324 9.90 -7.26 5.66
CA ALA A 324 9.48 -8.60 6.05
C ALA A 324 8.20 -8.59 6.89
N GLU A 325 7.44 -9.68 6.82
CA GLU A 325 6.41 -10.00 7.83
C GLU A 325 7.08 -10.54 9.10
N SER A 326 6.84 -9.91 10.27
CA SER A 326 7.30 -10.44 11.55
C SER A 326 6.73 -11.85 11.82
N GLY A 327 7.52 -12.69 12.47
CA GLY A 327 7.15 -14.01 13.00
C GLY A 327 7.64 -14.15 14.44
N ASP A 328 8.09 -15.35 14.82
CA ASP A 328 8.77 -15.54 16.10
C ASP A 328 10.17 -14.89 16.12
N ILE A 329 10.74 -14.74 17.32
CA ILE A 329 12.03 -14.09 17.48
C ILE A 329 13.17 -14.72 16.67
N PHE A 330 13.22 -16.05 16.55
CA PHE A 330 14.29 -16.73 15.80
C PHE A 330 14.12 -16.51 14.30
N TYR A 331 12.88 -16.52 13.83
CA TYR A 331 12.54 -16.15 12.47
C TYR A 331 13.02 -14.72 12.16
N ASN A 332 12.63 -13.74 12.99
CA ASN A 332 12.95 -12.33 12.81
C ASN A 332 14.46 -12.08 12.82
N LEU A 333 15.17 -12.63 13.80
CA LEU A 333 16.63 -12.52 13.87
C LEU A 333 17.31 -13.08 12.62
N SER A 334 16.84 -14.22 12.10
CA SER A 334 17.41 -14.80 10.89
C SER A 334 17.22 -13.91 9.66
N MET A 335 16.10 -13.18 9.55
CA MET A 335 15.85 -12.26 8.43
C MET A 335 16.79 -11.06 8.44
N VAL A 336 17.04 -10.49 9.63
CA VAL A 336 18.03 -9.42 9.81
C VAL A 336 19.42 -9.93 9.43
N MET A 337 19.80 -11.13 9.89
CA MET A 337 21.10 -11.74 9.53
C MET A 337 21.23 -12.07 8.04
N ASP A 338 20.13 -12.43 7.37
CA ASP A 338 20.10 -12.71 5.93
C ASP A 338 20.12 -11.40 5.10
N GLY A 339 20.06 -10.23 5.75
CA GLY A 339 20.24 -8.91 5.14
C GLY A 339 18.96 -8.30 4.59
N GLN A 340 17.79 -8.64 5.13
CA GLN A 340 16.58 -7.85 4.90
C GLN A 340 16.74 -6.45 5.54
N THR A 341 16.10 -5.44 4.98
CA THR A 341 16.31 -4.03 5.36
C THR A 341 15.27 -3.48 6.32
N GLY A 342 14.08 -4.11 6.36
CA GLY A 342 12.99 -3.72 7.26
C GLY A 342 12.12 -4.91 7.67
N PHE A 343 11.39 -4.77 8.78
CA PHE A 343 10.37 -5.71 9.21
C PHE A 343 9.19 -4.90 9.73
N GLU A 344 8.03 -5.47 9.49
CA GLU A 344 6.74 -4.94 9.86
C GLU A 344 6.18 -5.73 11.03
N HIS A 345 5.36 -5.06 11.85
CA HIS A 345 4.75 -5.59 13.06
C HIS A 345 5.76 -5.78 14.20
N PRO A 346 5.32 -5.83 15.47
CA PRO A 346 6.21 -5.81 16.59
C PRO A 346 6.82 -7.18 16.88
N PHE A 347 7.87 -7.18 17.70
CA PHE A 347 8.28 -8.38 18.44
C PHE A 347 7.21 -8.76 19.46
N SER A 348 6.90 -10.04 19.54
CA SER A 348 5.95 -10.54 20.55
C SER A 348 6.61 -10.62 21.94
N GLU A 349 7.93 -10.66 21.98
CA GLU A 349 8.75 -10.76 23.19
C GLU A 349 8.97 -9.39 23.81
N ILE A 350 8.00 -8.96 24.62
CA ILE A 350 8.07 -7.70 25.37
C ILE A 350 8.20 -7.95 26.90
N PRO A 351 8.93 -7.08 27.63
CA PRO A 351 9.75 -5.98 27.11
C PRO A 351 10.94 -6.47 26.28
N LEU A 352 11.36 -5.66 25.31
CA LEU A 352 12.49 -5.98 24.43
C LEU A 352 13.77 -6.04 25.27
N TYR A 353 14.53 -7.14 25.17
CA TYR A 353 15.80 -7.27 25.88
C TYR A 353 16.88 -6.39 25.24
N GLY A 354 17.79 -5.85 26.06
CA GLY A 354 18.79 -4.87 25.59
C GLY A 354 19.79 -5.42 24.58
N ASP A 355 20.09 -6.72 24.61
CA ASP A 355 20.93 -7.38 23.60
C ASP A 355 20.24 -7.44 22.23
N LEU A 356 18.93 -7.68 22.21
CA LEU A 356 18.11 -7.64 21.01
C LEU A 356 17.98 -6.22 20.46
N ALA A 357 17.69 -5.23 21.31
CA ALA A 357 17.67 -3.82 20.92
C ALA A 357 19.01 -3.40 20.28
N LYS A 358 20.12 -3.78 20.91
CA LYS A 358 21.47 -3.53 20.40
C LYS A 358 21.74 -4.23 19.08
N PHE A 359 21.35 -5.50 18.94
CA PHE A 359 21.53 -6.23 17.68
C PHE A 359 20.79 -5.53 16.53
N LEU A 360 19.52 -5.18 16.73
CA LEU A 360 18.69 -4.50 15.73
C LEU A 360 19.21 -3.10 15.40
N GLY A 361 19.55 -2.33 16.43
CA GLY A 361 20.08 -0.97 16.26
C GLY A 361 21.40 -0.96 15.49
N ARG A 362 22.34 -1.85 15.86
CA ARG A 362 23.65 -1.95 15.19
C ARG A 362 23.59 -2.56 13.80
N ALA A 363 22.56 -3.34 13.50
CA ALA A 363 22.30 -3.80 12.14
C ALA A 363 21.88 -2.65 11.20
N GLY A 364 21.51 -1.48 11.73
CA GLY A 364 21.02 -0.35 10.95
C GLY A 364 19.66 -0.62 10.31
N PHE A 365 18.89 -1.49 10.95
CA PHE A 365 17.64 -2.02 10.42
C PHE A 365 16.46 -1.07 10.67
N TYR A 366 15.45 -1.08 9.79
CA TYR A 366 14.25 -0.24 9.92
C TYR A 366 13.07 -1.02 10.51
N TYR A 367 12.56 -0.53 11.63
CA TYR A 367 11.48 -1.16 12.37
C TYR A 367 10.18 -0.36 12.22
N SER A 368 9.18 -0.96 11.60
CA SER A 368 7.81 -0.45 11.54
C SER A 368 6.91 -1.35 12.40
N PRO A 369 6.68 -1.01 13.69
CA PRO A 369 5.96 -1.89 14.61
C PRO A 369 4.48 -2.04 14.31
N THR A 370 3.88 -1.16 13.49
CA THR A 370 2.42 -1.12 13.28
C THR A 370 1.67 -1.29 14.60
N LEU A 371 1.98 -0.43 15.58
CA LEU A 371 1.48 -0.49 16.95
C LEU A 371 -0.05 -0.68 16.99
N VAL A 372 -0.80 -0.15 16.02
CA VAL A 372 -2.27 -0.26 15.97
C VAL A 372 -2.78 -1.70 15.89
N VAL A 373 -2.10 -2.61 15.19
CA VAL A 373 -2.68 -3.94 14.85
C VAL A 373 -2.07 -5.11 15.59
N ALA A 374 -0.90 -4.94 16.20
CA ALA A 374 -0.14 -6.07 16.68
C ALA A 374 0.51 -5.85 18.04
N GLY A 375 0.74 -6.96 18.73
CA GLY A 375 1.25 -7.03 20.09
C GLY A 375 0.67 -8.25 20.84
N PRO A 376 1.26 -8.66 21.98
CA PRO A 376 0.81 -9.84 22.74
C PRO A 376 -0.48 -9.63 23.56
N GLY A 377 -1.24 -8.58 23.26
CA GLY A 377 -2.52 -8.26 23.91
C GLY A 377 -3.66 -8.09 22.88
N PRO A 378 -4.76 -7.43 23.26
CA PRO A 378 -5.76 -6.94 22.31
C PRO A 378 -5.11 -6.03 21.27
N TRP A 379 -5.77 -5.86 20.12
CA TRP A 379 -5.32 -4.92 19.10
C TRP A 379 -5.33 -3.50 19.69
N ASN A 380 -4.22 -2.78 19.61
CA ASN A 380 -4.11 -1.47 20.25
C ASN A 380 -5.03 -0.43 19.57
N ILE A 381 -5.49 -0.68 18.34
CA ILE A 381 -6.54 0.13 17.68
C ILE A 381 -7.86 0.15 18.48
N GLU A 382 -8.17 -0.92 19.22
CA GLU A 382 -9.38 -0.98 20.06
C GLU A 382 -9.34 0.03 21.20
N TYR A 383 -8.14 0.37 21.71
CA TYR A 383 -7.96 1.43 22.71
C TYR A 383 -8.49 2.77 22.18
N TRP A 384 -8.12 3.13 20.95
CA TRP A 384 -8.50 4.39 20.33
C TRP A 384 -9.99 4.45 19.99
N PHE A 385 -10.57 3.32 19.58
CA PHE A 385 -12.02 3.21 19.42
C PHE A 385 -12.77 3.34 20.75
N ALA A 386 -12.20 2.86 21.85
CA ALA A 386 -12.78 2.98 23.19
C ALA A 386 -12.69 4.42 23.75
N GLU A 387 -11.54 5.07 23.56
CA GLU A 387 -11.24 6.40 24.13
C GLU A 387 -11.95 7.54 23.40
N SER A 388 -12.35 7.36 22.13
CA SER A 388 -12.87 8.46 21.32
C SER A 388 -14.15 8.13 20.53
N ASP A 389 -14.95 9.17 20.29
CA ASP A 389 -16.11 9.13 19.41
C ASP A 389 -15.70 9.24 17.92
N VAL A 390 -14.85 8.32 17.43
CA VAL A 390 -14.33 8.34 16.04
C VAL A 390 -15.45 8.49 15.00
N TRP A 391 -16.59 7.82 15.19
CA TRP A 391 -17.73 7.89 14.28
C TRP A 391 -18.43 9.28 14.24
N ARG A 392 -18.17 10.15 15.24
CA ARG A 392 -18.64 11.54 15.28
C ARG A 392 -17.64 12.54 14.71
N ASP A 393 -16.38 12.12 14.50
CA ASP A 393 -15.37 13.01 13.97
C ASP A 393 -15.81 13.59 12.61
N PRO A 394 -15.80 14.93 12.43
CA PRO A 394 -16.24 15.55 11.19
C PRO A 394 -15.46 15.08 9.97
N LYS A 395 -14.13 14.92 10.08
CA LYS A 395 -13.26 14.50 8.98
C LYS A 395 -13.51 13.04 8.61
N GLN A 396 -13.67 12.15 9.60
CA GLN A 396 -14.09 10.77 9.39
C GLN A 396 -15.46 10.67 8.69
N ARG A 397 -16.43 11.49 9.08
CA ARG A 397 -17.76 11.51 8.45
C ARG A 397 -17.74 12.04 7.01
N LEU A 398 -16.75 12.85 6.65
CA LEU A 398 -16.58 13.38 5.30
C LEU A 398 -15.87 12.38 4.35
N TRP A 399 -14.98 11.56 4.87
CA TRP A 399 -14.16 10.68 4.04
C TRP A 399 -14.58 9.22 4.10
N MET A 400 -14.90 8.68 5.27
CA MET A 400 -15.14 7.25 5.40
C MET A 400 -16.61 6.91 5.08
N PRO A 401 -16.87 5.91 4.19
CA PRO A 401 -18.22 5.49 3.86
C PRO A 401 -19.04 5.17 5.11
N TRP A 402 -20.30 5.60 5.13
CA TRP A 402 -21.22 5.37 6.25
C TRP A 402 -21.21 3.93 6.75
N ARG A 403 -21.23 2.94 5.84
CA ARG A 403 -21.22 1.50 6.18
C ARG A 403 -20.00 1.05 7.00
N MET A 404 -18.86 1.74 6.84
CA MET A 404 -17.65 1.49 7.62
C MET A 404 -17.72 2.19 8.97
N ASN A 405 -18.27 3.41 9.00
CA ASN A 405 -18.52 4.21 10.20
C ASN A 405 -19.57 3.59 11.15
N ALA A 406 -20.64 3.01 10.63
CA ALA A 406 -21.78 2.52 11.41
C ALA A 406 -21.55 1.16 12.11
N GLY A 407 -20.47 0.47 11.77
CA GLY A 407 -20.17 -0.87 12.26
C GLY A 407 -19.45 -0.87 13.62
N HIS A 408 -18.21 -1.33 13.60
CA HIS A 408 -17.40 -1.55 14.81
C HIS A 408 -17.07 -0.25 15.56
N LEU A 409 -17.00 0.90 14.88
CA LEU A 409 -16.68 2.19 15.54
C LEU A 409 -17.78 2.68 16.51
N ARG A 410 -19.02 2.20 16.34
CA ARG A 410 -20.13 2.47 17.27
C ARG A 410 -20.24 1.43 18.39
N ARG A 411 -19.67 0.23 18.19
CA ARG A 411 -19.71 -0.88 19.15
C ARG A 411 -18.34 -1.04 19.79
N ARG A 412 -18.16 -0.42 20.95
CA ARG A 412 -16.87 -0.38 21.64
C ARG A 412 -16.71 -1.55 22.59
N THR A 413 -15.57 -2.21 22.50
CA THR A 413 -15.10 -3.13 23.53
C THR A 413 -14.30 -2.31 24.53
N LEU A 414 -14.73 -2.28 25.79
CA LEU A 414 -13.97 -1.64 26.86
C LEU A 414 -13.08 -2.69 27.54
N ARG A 415 -11.84 -2.32 27.81
CA ARG A 415 -10.84 -3.13 28.48
C ARG A 415 -10.04 -2.26 29.45
N PRO A 416 -9.46 -2.81 30.52
CA PRO A 416 -8.46 -2.10 31.30
C PRO A 416 -7.30 -1.62 30.40
N ASP A 417 -6.82 -0.40 30.62
CA ASP A 417 -5.70 0.16 29.85
C ASP A 417 -4.44 -0.72 29.93
N THR A 418 -4.26 -1.44 31.04
CA THR A 418 -3.16 -2.38 31.28
C THR A 418 -3.17 -3.60 30.37
N ASP A 419 -4.27 -3.88 29.66
CA ASP A 419 -4.34 -4.99 28.71
C ASP A 419 -3.64 -4.64 27.39
N TYR A 420 -3.51 -3.35 27.06
CA TYR A 420 -2.90 -2.90 25.81
C TYR A 420 -1.37 -2.87 25.92
N SER A 421 -0.72 -3.39 24.88
CA SER A 421 0.73 -3.63 24.90
C SER A 421 1.55 -2.49 24.29
N PHE A 422 0.91 -1.52 23.63
CA PHE A 422 1.61 -0.45 22.91
C PHE A 422 2.63 0.34 23.74
N PRO A 423 2.47 0.60 25.06
CA PRO A 423 3.51 1.34 25.80
C PRO A 423 4.84 0.58 25.85
N LEU A 424 4.78 -0.75 26.01
CA LEU A 424 5.97 -1.61 26.02
C LEU A 424 6.56 -1.77 24.61
N LEU A 425 5.70 -1.80 23.59
CA LEU A 425 6.13 -1.85 22.19
C LEU A 425 6.82 -0.55 21.76
N ALA A 426 6.26 0.60 22.16
CA ALA A 426 6.84 1.91 21.93
C ALA A 426 8.20 2.05 22.64
N GLN A 427 8.33 1.50 23.86
CA GLN A 427 9.63 1.43 24.53
C GLN A 427 10.64 0.60 23.75
N GLY A 428 10.26 -0.57 23.23
CA GLY A 428 11.14 -1.38 22.38
C GLY A 428 11.57 -0.65 21.10
N LEU A 429 10.69 0.13 20.48
CA LEU A 429 11.04 1.02 19.36
C LEU A 429 12.08 2.07 19.76
N ALA A 430 11.87 2.73 20.91
CA ALA A 430 12.81 3.71 21.45
C ALA A 430 14.18 3.10 21.77
N ASP A 431 14.22 1.89 22.32
CA ASP A 431 15.46 1.17 22.64
C ASP A 431 16.26 0.82 21.37
N VAL A 432 15.59 0.40 20.29
CA VAL A 432 16.24 0.15 18.99
C VAL A 432 16.83 1.43 18.41
N ILE A 433 16.09 2.55 18.47
CA ILE A 433 16.56 3.86 17.99
C ILE A 433 17.76 4.34 18.83
N ALA A 434 17.72 4.16 20.16
CA ALA A 434 18.81 4.52 21.05
C ALA A 434 20.11 3.75 20.75
N GLU A 435 20.02 2.55 20.19
CA GLU A 435 21.16 1.73 19.77
C GLU A 435 21.62 2.00 18.32
N GLY A 436 21.06 3.01 17.66
CA GLY A 436 21.44 3.47 16.31
C GLY A 436 20.59 2.91 15.17
N GLY A 437 19.48 2.24 15.48
CA GLY A 437 18.49 1.79 14.50
C GLY A 437 17.53 2.88 14.07
N TYR A 438 16.58 2.51 13.22
CA TYR A 438 15.54 3.42 12.72
C TYR A 438 14.15 2.85 12.96
N GLY A 439 13.20 3.76 13.17
CA GLY A 439 11.80 3.43 13.39
C GLY A 439 10.89 4.21 12.46
N ALA A 440 9.82 3.62 11.93
CA ALA A 440 8.83 4.33 11.12
C ALA A 440 7.40 4.02 11.58
N ILE A 441 6.48 4.96 11.37
CA ILE A 441 5.05 4.69 11.58
C ILE A 441 4.50 3.78 10.47
N GLY A 442 3.48 2.98 10.80
CA GLY A 442 2.81 2.10 9.87
C GLY A 442 1.34 1.91 10.25
N GLY A 443 0.42 2.63 9.59
CA GLY A 443 -1.01 2.65 9.97
C GLY A 443 -1.80 1.38 9.61
N HIS A 444 -1.15 0.45 8.91
CA HIS A 444 -1.59 -0.87 8.46
C HIS A 444 -2.81 -0.91 7.52
N GLY A 445 -3.84 -0.08 7.69
CA GLY A 445 -4.96 0.06 6.74
C GLY A 445 -6.35 -0.27 7.33
N GLU A 446 -6.43 -0.65 8.60
CA GLU A 446 -7.67 -0.89 9.34
C GLU A 446 -8.49 0.39 9.45
N HIS A 447 -7.80 1.53 9.49
CA HIS A 447 -8.42 2.84 9.62
C HIS A 447 -7.56 3.91 8.92
N HIS A 448 -7.77 4.06 7.61
CA HIS A 448 -6.90 4.87 6.74
C HIS A 448 -6.72 6.31 7.24
N GLY A 449 -5.49 6.83 7.18
CA GLY A 449 -5.12 8.17 7.63
C GLY A 449 -5.05 8.33 9.15
N LEU A 450 -6.16 8.14 9.87
CA LEU A 450 -6.20 8.39 11.31
C LEU A 450 -5.38 7.36 12.12
N ALA A 451 -5.26 6.11 11.67
CA ALA A 451 -4.36 5.15 12.30
C ALA A 451 -2.89 5.60 12.28
N SER A 452 -2.46 6.34 11.24
CA SER A 452 -1.10 6.90 11.18
C SER A 452 -0.86 7.89 12.33
N HIS A 453 -1.88 8.65 12.75
CA HIS A 453 -1.75 9.50 13.95
C HIS A 453 -1.70 8.69 15.24
N TRP A 454 -2.48 7.61 15.35
CA TRP A 454 -2.41 6.72 16.50
C TRP A 454 -1.02 6.08 16.66
N GLU A 455 -0.36 5.71 15.56
CA GLU A 455 1.05 5.29 15.59
C GLU A 455 1.96 6.38 16.18
N ILE A 456 1.80 7.64 15.75
CA ILE A 456 2.57 8.78 16.27
C ILE A 456 2.32 8.96 17.77
N TRP A 457 1.06 8.90 18.20
CA TRP A 457 0.69 9.14 19.60
C TRP A 457 1.18 8.01 20.52
N MET A 458 1.08 6.76 20.08
CA MET A 458 1.63 5.63 20.81
C MET A 458 3.16 5.68 20.83
N GLY A 459 3.82 6.02 19.72
CA GLY A 459 5.28 6.20 19.70
C GLY A 459 5.77 7.28 20.66
N ALA A 460 5.02 8.38 20.80
CA ALA A 460 5.35 9.48 21.69
C ALA A 460 5.39 9.10 23.17
N THR A 461 4.72 8.01 23.59
CA THR A 461 4.75 7.58 25.00
C THR A 461 6.13 7.12 25.47
N ALA A 462 7.02 6.77 24.54
CA ALA A 462 8.40 6.39 24.85
C ALA A 462 9.43 7.33 24.20
N LEU A 463 9.16 7.83 22.98
CA LEU A 463 10.09 8.68 22.22
C LEU A 463 10.01 10.16 22.61
N GLY A 464 8.95 10.57 23.30
CA GLY A 464 8.55 11.98 23.41
C GLY A 464 8.05 12.54 22.07
N ASN A 465 7.51 13.76 22.12
CA ASN A 465 6.81 14.35 20.98
C ASN A 465 7.73 14.58 19.77
N TYR A 466 8.96 15.06 19.99
CA TYR A 466 9.91 15.30 18.89
C TYR A 466 10.34 13.99 18.21
N GLY A 467 10.72 12.97 18.99
CA GLY A 467 11.13 11.68 18.45
C GLY A 467 9.99 10.96 17.71
N ALA A 468 8.75 11.12 18.16
CA ALA A 468 7.58 10.63 17.42
C ALA A 468 7.41 11.31 16.05
N LEU A 469 7.69 12.62 15.94
CA LEU A 469 7.68 13.33 14.66
C LEU A 469 8.82 12.89 13.72
N GLU A 470 10.00 12.57 14.25
CA GLU A 470 11.11 12.00 13.46
C GLU A 470 10.73 10.63 12.87
N VAL A 471 10.11 9.77 13.67
CA VAL A 471 9.58 8.46 13.25
C VAL A 471 8.44 8.63 12.24
N ALA A 472 7.62 9.67 12.37
CA ALA A 472 6.51 9.98 11.46
C ALA A 472 6.94 10.49 10.08
N SER A 473 8.19 10.92 9.92
CA SER A 473 8.64 11.55 8.67
C SER A 473 10.08 11.19 8.29
N LEU A 474 11.07 11.72 9.01
CA LEU A 474 12.49 11.61 8.65
C LEU A 474 12.97 10.16 8.47
N HIS A 475 12.61 9.28 9.39
CA HIS A 475 13.04 7.88 9.34
C HIS A 475 12.42 7.12 8.16
N GLY A 476 11.13 7.34 7.87
CA GLY A 476 10.48 6.75 6.69
C GLY A 476 11.10 7.22 5.37
N ALA A 477 11.49 8.50 5.28
CA ALA A 477 12.21 9.03 4.13
C ALA A 477 13.58 8.35 3.95
N ARG A 478 14.28 8.07 5.05
CA ARG A 478 15.57 7.35 5.01
C ARG A 478 15.39 5.90 4.58
N PHE A 479 14.36 5.21 5.05
CA PHE A 479 14.02 3.86 4.59
C PHE A 479 13.89 3.87 3.07
N LEU A 480 12.98 4.68 2.52
CA LEU A 480 12.73 4.76 1.08
C LEU A 480 13.93 5.21 0.23
N GLY A 481 15.06 5.58 0.83
CA GLY A 481 16.18 6.20 0.13
C GLY A 481 15.87 7.61 -0.38
N ALA A 482 14.78 8.21 0.09
CA ALA A 482 14.23 9.48 -0.38
C ALA A 482 14.55 10.68 0.54
N HIS A 483 15.35 10.49 1.59
CA HIS A 483 15.70 11.50 2.59
C HIS A 483 16.40 12.75 2.02
N GLN A 484 16.93 12.70 0.80
CA GLN A 484 17.47 13.87 0.10
C GLN A 484 16.37 14.81 -0.40
N ASP A 485 15.15 14.30 -0.61
CA ASP A 485 14.01 15.04 -1.13
C ASP A 485 12.85 15.15 -0.11
N LEU A 486 12.78 14.29 0.90
CA LEU A 486 11.66 14.15 1.84
C LEU A 486 12.13 14.03 3.30
N GLY A 487 11.17 14.08 4.23
CA GLY A 487 11.38 13.74 5.65
C GLY A 487 11.76 14.90 6.57
N SER A 488 12.05 16.08 6.01
CA SER A 488 12.39 17.30 6.75
C SER A 488 12.12 18.55 5.90
N ILE A 489 12.06 19.71 6.55
CA ILE A 489 11.90 21.02 5.88
C ILE A 489 13.28 21.66 5.73
N GLU A 490 13.88 21.45 4.57
CA GLU A 490 15.21 21.97 4.23
C GLU A 490 15.21 22.52 2.79
N VAL A 491 16.08 23.49 2.53
CA VAL A 491 16.22 24.09 1.19
C VAL A 491 16.57 23.01 0.17
N GLY A 492 15.89 23.04 -0.97
CA GLY A 492 16.05 22.09 -2.06
C GLY A 492 15.14 20.87 -1.97
N LYS A 493 14.59 20.51 -0.80
CA LYS A 493 13.68 19.36 -0.65
C LYS A 493 12.31 19.62 -1.27
N LEU A 494 11.54 18.56 -1.50
CA LEU A 494 10.16 18.67 -1.96
C LEU A 494 9.30 19.33 -0.88
N ALA A 495 8.37 20.18 -1.33
CA ALA A 495 7.44 20.87 -0.45
C ALA A 495 6.26 19.96 -0.08
N ASP A 496 6.55 19.02 0.82
CA ASP A 496 5.59 18.14 1.48
C ASP A 496 5.47 18.60 2.93
N LEU A 497 4.41 19.36 3.24
CA LEU A 497 4.29 20.16 4.48
C LEU A 497 2.89 20.01 5.07
N LEU A 498 2.77 20.05 6.39
CA LEU A 498 1.49 20.18 7.09
C LEU A 498 1.45 21.50 7.84
N VAL A 499 0.31 22.18 7.78
CA VAL A 499 0.01 23.34 8.62
C VAL A 499 -0.95 22.88 9.70
N LEU A 500 -0.49 22.89 10.94
CA LEU A 500 -1.22 22.47 12.13
C LEU A 500 -1.74 23.69 12.89
N GLU A 501 -2.95 23.60 13.43
CA GLU A 501 -3.55 24.65 14.25
C GLU A 501 -2.81 24.85 15.58
N ARG A 502 -2.25 23.77 16.14
CA ARG A 502 -1.64 23.73 17.48
C ARG A 502 -0.20 23.18 17.42
N ASN A 503 0.55 23.37 18.51
CA ASN A 503 1.93 22.91 18.64
C ASN A 503 2.02 21.41 19.02
N PRO A 504 2.50 20.52 18.13
CA PRO A 504 2.62 19.11 18.44
C PRO A 504 3.74 18.78 19.45
N LEU A 505 4.64 19.73 19.75
CA LEU A 505 5.64 19.54 20.81
C LEU A 505 5.06 19.73 22.21
N GLU A 506 3.92 20.42 22.34
CA GLU A 506 3.19 20.57 23.61
C GLU A 506 2.16 19.45 23.79
N ASP A 507 1.45 19.08 22.73
CA ASP A 507 0.45 18.02 22.72
C ASP A 507 0.53 17.25 21.39
N ILE A 508 1.01 16.00 21.42
CA ILE A 508 1.19 15.20 20.20
C ILE A 508 -0.12 14.97 19.44
N ARG A 509 -1.28 15.08 20.10
CA ARG A 509 -2.59 14.96 19.46
C ARG A 509 -2.87 16.10 18.48
N ALA A 510 -2.18 17.24 18.61
CA ALA A 510 -2.22 18.34 17.66
C ALA A 510 -1.79 17.93 16.23
N THR A 511 -1.11 16.80 16.06
CA THR A 511 -0.80 16.28 14.71
C THR A 511 -2.05 16.04 13.86
N ALA A 512 -3.22 15.75 14.46
CA ALA A 512 -4.47 15.54 13.71
C ALA A 512 -5.22 16.84 13.37
N ASP A 513 -4.86 17.98 14.00
CA ASP A 513 -5.50 19.28 13.80
C ASP A 513 -4.90 20.01 12.59
N ILE A 514 -5.07 19.39 11.43
CA ILE A 514 -4.47 19.84 10.17
C ILE A 514 -5.38 20.88 9.51
N GLU A 515 -4.89 22.11 9.43
CA GLU A 515 -5.53 23.22 8.72
C GLU A 515 -5.29 23.09 7.21
N MET A 516 -4.05 22.78 6.78
CA MET A 516 -3.70 22.60 5.37
C MET A 516 -2.64 21.52 5.17
N VAL A 517 -2.65 20.90 3.98
CA VAL A 517 -1.69 19.88 3.56
C VAL A 517 -1.07 20.29 2.23
N MET A 518 0.25 20.35 2.17
CA MET A 518 1.00 20.54 0.93
C MET A 518 1.64 19.22 0.49
N LYS A 519 1.44 18.84 -0.76
CA LYS A 519 2.15 17.72 -1.41
C LYS A 519 2.79 18.21 -2.70
N GLY A 520 4.11 18.11 -2.79
CA GLY A 520 4.87 18.49 -3.98
C GLY A 520 4.60 19.93 -4.43
N GLY A 521 4.42 20.85 -3.48
CA GLY A 521 4.11 22.26 -3.75
C GLY A 521 2.65 22.59 -4.06
N VAL A 522 1.76 21.61 -4.15
CA VAL A 522 0.31 21.83 -4.26
C VAL A 522 -0.28 21.86 -2.85
N LEU A 523 -0.94 22.96 -2.49
CA LEU A 523 -1.55 23.18 -1.18
C LEU A 523 -3.04 22.86 -1.23
N TYR A 524 -3.50 22.07 -0.28
CA TYR A 524 -4.88 21.63 -0.13
C TYR A 524 -5.43 22.03 1.24
N ASP A 525 -6.74 22.26 1.31
CA ASP A 525 -7.48 22.33 2.56
C ASP A 525 -7.39 20.99 3.33
N GLY A 526 -7.07 21.04 4.63
CA GLY A 526 -6.85 19.85 5.44
C GLY A 526 -8.10 19.02 5.72
N MET A 527 -9.30 19.59 5.55
CA MET A 527 -10.57 18.90 5.74
C MET A 527 -11.09 18.34 4.43
N THR A 528 -11.17 19.17 3.39
CA THR A 528 -11.91 18.85 2.16
C THR A 528 -11.03 18.35 1.02
N LEU A 529 -9.72 18.56 1.11
CA LEU A 529 -8.76 18.42 0.00
C LEU A 529 -9.12 19.26 -1.23
N ASP A 530 -9.87 20.34 -1.03
CA ASP A 530 -9.99 21.37 -2.05
C ASP A 530 -8.62 21.99 -2.25
N GLU A 531 -8.22 22.11 -3.50
CA GLU A 531 -6.96 22.72 -3.87
C GLU A 531 -7.04 24.23 -3.59
N TYR A 532 -6.08 24.73 -2.82
CA TYR A 532 -5.92 26.14 -2.49
C TYR A 532 -4.92 26.81 -3.43
N TRP A 533 -3.80 26.13 -3.70
CA TRP A 533 -2.70 26.58 -4.58
C TRP A 533 -2.13 25.39 -5.36
N PRO A 534 -1.78 25.53 -6.65
CA PRO A 534 -1.78 26.75 -7.46
C PRO A 534 -3.15 27.14 -8.03
N GLN A 535 -4.14 26.26 -7.97
CA GLN A 535 -5.48 26.53 -8.47
C GLN A 535 -6.50 26.38 -7.35
N ARG A 536 -7.43 27.33 -7.24
CA ARG A 536 -8.59 27.19 -6.34
C ARG A 536 -9.61 26.24 -6.96
N ARG A 537 -9.52 24.95 -6.66
CA ARG A 537 -10.34 23.90 -7.29
C ARG A 537 -10.91 22.95 -6.24
N PRO A 538 -12.23 22.70 -6.22
CA PRO A 538 -12.80 21.74 -5.30
C PRO A 538 -12.37 20.31 -5.62
N PHE A 539 -12.25 19.47 -4.59
CA PHE A 539 -12.03 18.02 -4.74
C PHE A 539 -13.11 17.37 -5.63
N GLY A 540 -14.35 17.84 -5.46
CA GLY A 540 -15.53 17.44 -6.22
C GLY A 540 -16.43 16.45 -5.50
N ALA A 541 -17.28 15.75 -6.27
CA ALA A 541 -18.30 14.87 -5.70
C ALA A 541 -17.70 13.68 -4.94
N ARG A 542 -18.31 13.34 -3.80
CA ARG A 542 -17.93 12.24 -2.90
C ARG A 542 -19.01 11.15 -2.93
N PRO A 543 -19.01 10.24 -3.92
CA PRO A 543 -20.10 9.28 -4.12
C PRO A 543 -20.22 8.22 -3.02
N TRP A 544 -19.25 8.16 -2.10
CA TRP A 544 -19.28 7.29 -0.91
C TRP A 544 -20.03 7.91 0.28
N LEU A 545 -20.37 9.21 0.20
CA LEU A 545 -21.14 9.89 1.22
C LEU A 545 -22.63 9.70 1.00
N ASP A 546 -23.31 9.37 2.09
CA ASP A 546 -24.76 9.40 2.21
C ASP A 546 -25.10 10.54 3.16
N GLU A 547 -25.37 11.72 2.60
CA GLU A 547 -25.69 12.92 3.39
C GLU A 547 -26.97 12.75 4.21
N ASP A 548 -27.91 11.93 3.75
CA ASP A 548 -29.17 11.67 4.45
C ASP A 548 -28.95 10.73 5.64
N ALA A 549 -28.08 9.73 5.51
CA ALA A 549 -27.68 8.84 6.61
C ALA A 549 -26.87 9.58 7.70
N LEU A 550 -26.10 10.61 7.34
CA LEU A 550 -25.26 11.36 8.28
C LEU A 550 -26.02 12.40 9.10
N ARG A 551 -27.14 12.94 8.58
CA ARG A 551 -27.87 14.05 9.22
C ARG A 551 -28.64 13.65 10.48
N ASN A 552 -29.09 12.40 10.58
CA ASN A 552 -30.03 12.02 11.64
C ASN A 552 -29.47 11.11 12.73
N ASP A 553 -28.26 10.56 12.63
CA ASP A 553 -27.76 9.47 13.51
C ASP A 553 -28.62 8.18 13.50
N ASP A 554 -29.83 8.29 12.94
CA ASP A 554 -30.80 7.28 12.61
C ASP A 554 -30.38 6.58 11.31
N ARG A 555 -30.37 5.24 11.34
CA ARG A 555 -30.24 4.40 10.14
C ARG A 555 -31.16 4.93 9.02
N PRO A 556 -30.71 5.03 7.75
CA PRO A 556 -31.65 5.15 6.65
C PRO A 556 -32.52 3.88 6.63
N LEU A 557 -33.77 4.01 7.09
CA LEU A 557 -34.82 3.04 6.86
C LEU A 557 -35.33 3.27 5.44
N ARG A 558 -34.66 2.71 4.43
CA ARG A 558 -35.23 2.43 3.11
C ARG A 558 -34.39 1.45 2.34
#